data_AF-A0A161ZCK0-F1
#
_entry.id   AF-A0A161ZCK0-F1
#
_cell.length_a   1.000
_cell.length_b   1.000
_cell.length_c   1.000
_cell.angle_alpha   90.00
_cell.angle_beta   90.00
_cell.angle_gamma   90.00
#
_symmetry.space_group_name_H-M   'P 1'
#
loop_
_entity.id
_entity.type
_entity.pdbx_description
1 polymer ?
#
loop_
_entity_poly.entity_id
_entity_poly.type
_entity_poly.pdbx_seq_one_letter_code
_entity_poly.pdbx_strand_id
1 'polypeptide(L)'
;MSQTYYDFDAIQREINRISRPSAEGESVMYGVWNSILTWQFDIRNGYVTCPQDRHSLQSGSRGFSDFEVHQYVGNTRKRFLVVQCKKPGGEFGGYTWNRARVQLERYLESIHSDPQSSPTVHGIVAIGQWVRFYEYDGTMYEMEFKEAGPDQHQQHLVTDRRLIQGQLNSIRNNH
;
A
#
# COMPACT_ATOMS: atom_id res chain seq x y z
N MET A 1 -2.46 6.08 -24.26
CA MET A 1 -2.14 6.39 -22.84
C MET A 1 -2.51 5.17 -22.03
N SER A 2 -1.68 4.75 -21.07
CA SER A 2 -2.01 3.64 -20.17
C SER A 2 -3.11 4.05 -19.19
N GLN A 3 -4.06 3.14 -18.96
CA GLN A 3 -5.13 3.33 -17.98
C GLN A 3 -4.55 3.37 -16.56
N THR A 4 -5.10 4.23 -15.71
CA THR A 4 -4.77 4.35 -14.28
C THR A 4 -5.97 3.99 -13.43
N TYR A 5 -5.75 3.67 -12.15
CA TYR A 5 -6.84 3.45 -11.18
C TYR A 5 -7.83 4.62 -11.10
N TYR A 6 -7.38 5.84 -11.42
CA TYR A 6 -8.21 7.05 -11.35
C TYR A 6 -9.16 7.20 -12.53
N ASP A 7 -9.02 6.39 -13.59
CA ASP A 7 -9.91 6.41 -14.75
C ASP A 7 -11.26 5.70 -14.46
N PHE A 8 -11.41 5.07 -13.28
CA PHE A 8 -12.66 4.45 -12.83
C PHE A 8 -13.47 5.42 -11.98
N ASP A 9 -14.69 5.75 -12.43
CA ASP A 9 -15.60 6.71 -11.76
C ASP A 9 -15.84 6.35 -10.28
N ALA A 10 -15.97 5.07 -9.95
CA ALA A 10 -16.14 4.61 -8.57
C ALA A 10 -14.93 4.94 -7.69
N ILE A 11 -13.70 4.69 -8.17
CA ILE A 11 -12.47 4.99 -7.44
C ILE A 11 -12.30 6.50 -7.29
N GLN A 12 -12.58 7.27 -8.35
CA GLN A 12 -12.54 8.73 -8.31
C GLN A 12 -13.51 9.29 -7.24
N ARG A 13 -14.74 8.78 -7.18
CA ARG A 13 -15.73 9.21 -6.18
C ARG A 13 -15.28 8.90 -4.76
N GLU A 14 -14.71 7.73 -4.51
CA GLU A 14 -14.18 7.36 -3.19
C GLU A 14 -12.99 8.25 -2.79
N ILE A 15 -12.04 8.51 -3.70
CA ILE A 15 -10.92 9.42 -3.43
C ILE A 15 -11.42 10.83 -3.08
N ASN A 16 -12.44 11.34 -3.78
CA ASN A 16 -13.04 12.64 -3.52
C ASN A 16 -13.78 12.71 -2.16
N ARG A 17 -14.15 11.57 -1.58
CA ARG A 17 -14.76 11.51 -0.23
C ARG A 17 -13.71 11.68 0.86
N ILE A 18 -12.45 11.33 0.62
CA ILE A 18 -11.36 11.51 1.61
C ILE A 18 -11.20 12.98 2.01
N SER A 19 -11.34 13.92 1.06
CA SER A 19 -11.14 15.36 1.31
C SER A 19 -12.28 16.04 2.07
N ARG A 20 -13.37 15.32 2.42
CA ARG A 20 -14.55 15.93 3.05
C ARG A 20 -14.38 16.01 4.57
N PRO A 21 -14.62 17.17 5.20
CA PRO A 21 -14.47 17.34 6.66
C PRO A 21 -15.34 16.42 7.53
N SER A 22 -16.45 15.92 6.98
CA SER A 22 -17.37 14.99 7.65
C SER A 22 -17.07 13.51 7.37
N ALA A 23 -16.01 13.20 6.63
CA ALA A 23 -15.69 11.83 6.28
C ALA A 23 -15.30 11.05 7.54
N GLU A 24 -15.92 9.89 7.72
CA GLU A 24 -15.43 8.79 8.55
C GLU A 24 -14.04 8.36 8.00
N GLY A 25 -13.00 9.13 8.33
CA GLY A 25 -11.81 9.28 7.48
C GLY A 25 -10.97 8.02 7.22
N GLU A 26 -11.26 6.90 7.88
CA GLU A 26 -10.56 5.61 7.72
C GLU A 26 -11.38 4.58 6.94
N SER A 27 -12.71 4.57 7.08
CA SER A 27 -13.57 3.65 6.31
C SER A 27 -13.52 3.96 4.81
N VAL A 28 -13.51 5.26 4.45
CA VAL A 28 -13.35 5.71 3.07
C VAL A 28 -11.98 5.33 2.50
N MET A 29 -10.91 5.44 3.30
CA MET A 29 -9.57 5.04 2.86
C MET A 29 -9.49 3.54 2.58
N TYR A 30 -10.14 2.71 3.41
CA TYR A 30 -10.25 1.28 3.15
C TYR A 30 -10.99 1.00 1.84
N GLY A 31 -12.10 1.71 1.58
CA GLY A 31 -12.81 1.61 0.30
C GLY A 31 -11.93 1.95 -0.91
N VAL A 32 -11.17 3.05 -0.83
CA VAL A 32 -10.23 3.47 -1.89
C VAL A 32 -9.17 2.42 -2.13
N TRP A 33 -8.44 2.00 -1.09
CA TRP A 33 -7.34 1.07 -1.26
C TRP A 33 -7.78 -0.33 -1.64
N ASN A 34 -8.87 -0.84 -1.07
CA ASN A 34 -9.46 -2.09 -1.52
C ASN A 34 -9.78 -2.03 -3.02
N SER A 35 -10.39 -0.94 -3.49
CA SER A 35 -10.74 -0.78 -4.91
C SER A 35 -9.51 -0.70 -5.82
N ILE A 36 -8.50 0.08 -5.43
CA ILE A 36 -7.23 0.20 -6.19
C ILE A 36 -6.52 -1.16 -6.25
N LEU A 37 -6.37 -1.84 -5.12
CA LEU A 37 -5.63 -3.10 -5.03
C LEU A 37 -6.33 -4.24 -5.79
N THR A 38 -7.64 -4.40 -5.61
CA THR A 38 -8.42 -5.44 -6.31
C THR A 38 -8.44 -5.25 -7.83
N TRP A 39 -8.41 -4.01 -8.32
CA TRP A 39 -8.28 -3.73 -9.75
C TRP A 39 -6.85 -3.98 -10.26
N GLN A 40 -5.83 -3.53 -9.53
CA GLN A 40 -4.42 -3.67 -9.93
C GLN A 40 -3.97 -5.14 -9.93
N PHE A 41 -4.38 -5.89 -8.90
CA PHE A 41 -3.99 -7.26 -8.60
C PHE A 41 -5.21 -8.17 -8.78
N ASP A 42 -5.50 -8.47 -10.04
CA ASP A 42 -6.71 -9.16 -10.47
C ASP A 42 -6.73 -10.66 -10.06
N ILE A 43 -7.85 -11.11 -9.51
CA ILE A 43 -8.05 -12.52 -9.11
C ILE A 43 -7.88 -13.51 -10.25
N ARG A 44 -8.17 -13.10 -11.50
CA ARG A 44 -7.96 -13.92 -12.71
C ARG A 44 -6.50 -14.26 -12.94
N ASN A 45 -5.58 -13.47 -12.36
CA ASN A 45 -4.14 -13.68 -12.42
C ASN A 45 -3.58 -14.31 -11.12
N GLY A 46 -4.45 -14.86 -10.27
CA GLY A 46 -4.06 -15.55 -9.03
C GLY A 46 -3.83 -14.64 -7.84
N TYR A 47 -4.19 -13.35 -7.92
CA TYR A 47 -4.04 -12.41 -6.81
C TYR A 47 -5.22 -12.42 -5.84
N VAL A 48 -4.94 -12.16 -4.57
CA VAL A 48 -5.97 -11.96 -3.54
C VAL A 48 -5.57 -10.78 -2.65
N THR A 49 -6.49 -9.83 -2.47
CA THR A 49 -6.37 -8.76 -1.47
C THR A 49 -7.08 -9.20 -0.19
N CYS A 50 -6.35 -9.22 0.93
CA CYS A 50 -6.84 -9.61 2.24
C CYS A 50 -6.92 -8.38 3.14
N PRO A 51 -8.14 -7.85 3.44
CA PRO A 51 -8.31 -6.81 4.44
C PRO A 51 -8.09 -7.36 5.85
N GLN A 52 -7.38 -6.60 6.69
CA GLN A 52 -7.10 -6.90 8.10
C GLN A 52 -6.53 -8.30 8.34
N ASP A 53 -5.33 -8.57 7.83
CA ASP A 53 -4.65 -9.83 8.14
C ASP A 53 -3.89 -9.73 9.48
N ARG A 54 -3.93 -10.81 10.26
CA ARG A 54 -3.36 -10.85 11.60
C ARG A 54 -1.91 -11.33 11.51
N HIS A 55 -0.97 -10.44 11.83
CA HIS A 55 0.43 -10.83 12.07
C HIS A 55 0.52 -11.52 13.43
N SER A 56 0.36 -12.85 13.48
CA SER A 56 0.33 -13.63 14.74
C SER A 56 1.62 -14.39 15.08
N LEU A 57 2.76 -14.08 14.45
CA LEU A 57 3.96 -14.92 14.59
C LEU A 57 4.85 -14.63 15.80
N GLN A 58 4.59 -13.57 16.60
CA GLN A 58 5.33 -13.35 17.86
C GLN A 58 4.44 -12.93 19.04
N SER A 59 4.64 -13.62 20.15
CA SER A 59 4.06 -13.36 21.47
C SER A 59 4.50 -11.99 22.00
N GLY A 60 3.86 -10.91 21.56
CA GLY A 60 4.11 -9.55 22.05
C GLY A 60 3.80 -8.43 21.07
N SER A 61 3.78 -8.71 19.77
CA SER A 61 3.56 -7.75 18.69
C SER A 61 2.25 -8.02 17.95
N ARG A 62 1.12 -7.88 18.67
CA ARG A 62 -0.22 -7.93 18.04
C ARG A 62 -0.43 -6.69 17.20
N GLY A 63 -0.39 -6.83 15.88
CA GLY A 63 -0.78 -5.77 14.93
C GLY A 63 -1.57 -6.36 13.76
N PHE A 64 -2.49 -5.57 13.23
CA PHE A 64 -3.18 -5.84 11.98
C PHE A 64 -2.61 -4.89 10.93
N SER A 65 -2.11 -5.43 9.82
CA SER A 65 -1.96 -4.64 8.61
C SER A 65 -3.36 -4.30 8.09
N ASP A 66 -3.51 -3.19 7.37
CA ASP A 66 -4.82 -2.84 6.83
C ASP A 66 -5.16 -3.71 5.62
N PHE A 67 -4.17 -3.93 4.75
CA PHE A 67 -4.27 -4.88 3.64
C PHE A 67 -2.97 -5.65 3.45
N GLU A 68 -3.12 -6.89 3.00
CA GLU A 68 -2.06 -7.64 2.34
C GLU A 68 -2.50 -8.06 0.94
N VAL A 69 -1.56 -8.12 0.01
CA VAL A 69 -1.79 -8.73 -1.29
C VAL A 69 -0.90 -9.97 -1.44
N HIS A 70 -1.55 -11.02 -1.89
CA HIS A 70 -0.99 -12.36 -2.03
C HIS A 70 -1.12 -12.79 -3.49
N GLN A 71 -0.19 -13.61 -3.96
CA GLN A 71 -0.30 -14.29 -5.25
C GLN A 71 -0.22 -15.80 -5.04
N TYR A 72 -1.17 -16.53 -5.63
CA TYR A 72 -1.10 -17.99 -5.74
C TYR A 72 -0.28 -18.38 -6.97
N VAL A 73 0.84 -19.07 -6.74
CA VAL A 73 1.67 -19.68 -7.78
C VAL A 73 1.68 -21.19 -7.53
N GLY A 74 0.86 -21.92 -8.29
CA GLY A 74 0.55 -23.31 -8.00
C GLY A 74 -0.16 -23.43 -6.65
N ASN A 75 0.38 -24.24 -5.74
CA ASN A 75 -0.17 -24.43 -4.38
C ASN A 75 0.44 -23.49 -3.34
N THR A 76 1.34 -22.58 -3.75
CA THR A 76 2.04 -21.67 -2.84
C THR A 76 1.36 -20.31 -2.80
N ARG A 77 1.00 -19.85 -1.59
CA ARG A 77 0.46 -18.51 -1.33
C ARG A 77 1.62 -17.58 -0.99
N LYS A 78 2.06 -16.76 -1.95
CA LYS A 78 3.16 -15.82 -1.77
C LYS A 78 2.64 -14.47 -1.27
N ARG A 79 3.16 -14.03 -0.12
CA ARG A 79 2.98 -12.66 0.39
C ARG A 79 4.03 -11.75 -0.22
N PHE A 80 3.61 -10.61 -0.76
CA PHE A 80 4.54 -9.68 -1.40
C PHE A 80 4.23 -8.20 -1.19
N LEU A 81 3.03 -7.83 -0.75
CA LEU A 81 2.66 -6.43 -0.58
C LEU A 81 1.84 -6.23 0.69
N VAL A 82 2.22 -5.23 1.49
CA VAL A 82 1.46 -4.73 2.64
C VAL A 82 1.07 -3.28 2.41
N VAL A 83 -0.18 -2.92 2.74
CA VAL A 83 -0.63 -1.53 2.74
C VAL A 83 -1.08 -1.14 4.14
N GLN A 84 -0.55 -0.02 4.62
CA GLN A 84 -0.95 0.61 5.87
C GLN A 84 -1.62 1.97 5.57
N CYS A 85 -2.89 2.05 5.91
CA CYS A 85 -3.73 3.24 5.88
C CYS A 85 -3.68 3.95 7.24
N LYS A 86 -3.63 5.28 7.24
CA LYS A 86 -3.81 6.12 8.43
C LYS A 86 -4.70 7.32 8.12
N LYS A 87 -5.55 7.70 9.08
CA LYS A 87 -6.33 8.94 8.97
C LYS A 87 -5.39 10.14 8.79
N PRO A 88 -5.76 11.14 7.98
CA PRO A 88 -5.12 12.44 8.04
C PRO A 88 -5.34 13.04 9.44
N GLY A 89 -4.26 13.15 10.22
CA GLY A 89 -4.29 13.77 11.54
C GLY A 89 -4.11 15.29 11.47
N GLY A 90 -4.46 16.00 12.53
CA GLY A 90 -4.22 17.45 12.65
C GLY A 90 -2.74 17.84 12.53
N GLU A 91 -1.85 16.90 12.85
CA GLU A 91 -0.44 16.94 12.48
C GLU A 91 -0.22 16.11 11.21
N PHE A 92 -0.35 16.73 10.04
CA PHE A 92 0.27 16.26 8.79
C PHE A 92 1.82 16.29 8.86
N GLY A 93 2.38 16.15 10.07
CA GLY A 93 3.80 16.20 10.35
C GLY A 93 4.50 14.88 10.10
N GLY A 94 5.83 14.94 10.00
CA GLY A 94 6.70 13.77 9.82
C GLY A 94 6.53 12.68 10.88
N TYR A 95 5.91 12.98 12.03
CA TYR A 95 5.67 12.00 13.10
C TYR A 95 4.69 10.89 12.70
N THR A 96 3.55 11.24 12.10
CA THR A 96 2.54 10.25 11.66
C THR A 96 3.14 9.35 10.58
N TRP A 97 3.87 9.94 9.64
CA TRP A 97 4.61 9.22 8.60
C TRP A 97 5.67 8.28 9.19
N ASN A 98 6.49 8.76 10.12
CA ASN A 98 7.52 7.94 10.73
C ASN A 98 6.94 6.76 11.52
N ARG A 99 5.86 6.98 12.29
CA ARG A 99 5.16 5.89 12.99
C ARG A 99 4.58 4.86 12.03
N ALA A 100 3.94 5.31 10.95
CA ALA A 100 3.39 4.41 9.94
C ALA A 100 4.50 3.62 9.21
N ARG A 101 5.63 4.27 8.90
CA ARG A 101 6.81 3.63 8.30
C ARG A 101 7.39 2.56 9.23
N VAL A 102 7.63 2.88 10.50
CA VAL A 102 8.16 1.93 11.50
C VAL A 102 7.20 0.75 11.71
N GLN A 103 5.89 0.99 11.68
CA GLN A 103 4.90 -0.08 11.77
C GLN A 103 4.96 -0.99 10.53
N LEU A 104 4.99 -0.40 9.34
CA LEU A 104 5.09 -1.12 8.07
C LEU A 104 6.37 -1.95 8.00
N GLU A 105 7.51 -1.40 8.40
CA GLU A 105 8.82 -2.07 8.41
C GLU A 105 8.76 -3.40 9.18
N ARG A 106 8.12 -3.42 10.35
CA ARG A 106 7.94 -4.65 11.14
C ARG A 106 7.10 -5.72 10.42
N TYR A 107 6.10 -5.30 9.64
CA TYR A 107 5.31 -6.24 8.83
C TYR A 107 6.13 -6.79 7.67
N LEU A 108 6.90 -5.94 7.00
CA LEU A 108 7.76 -6.36 5.89
C LEU A 108 8.84 -7.33 6.39
N GLU A 109 9.49 -7.05 7.51
CA GLU A 109 10.45 -7.94 8.17
C GLU A 109 9.82 -9.31 8.50
N SER A 110 8.62 -9.31 9.08
CA SER A 110 7.92 -10.55 9.42
C SER A 110 7.52 -11.37 8.19
N ILE A 111 7.18 -10.72 7.07
CA ILE A 111 6.85 -11.41 5.83
C ILE A 111 8.11 -11.93 5.15
N HIS A 112 9.15 -11.10 5.02
CA HIS A 112 10.42 -11.46 4.38
C HIS A 112 11.12 -12.63 5.09
N SER A 113 10.90 -12.78 6.40
CA SER A 113 11.41 -13.93 7.17
C SER A 113 10.68 -15.25 6.87
N ASP A 114 9.55 -15.24 6.14
CA ASP A 114 8.84 -16.45 5.72
C ASP A 114 9.50 -17.06 4.47
N PRO A 115 9.95 -18.33 4.51
CA PRO A 115 10.50 -19.01 3.33
C PRO A 115 9.60 -19.03 2.09
N GLN A 116 8.30 -18.79 2.25
CA GLN A 116 7.31 -18.74 1.15
C GLN A 116 7.06 -17.33 0.60
N SER A 117 7.68 -16.29 1.14
CA SER A 117 7.53 -14.92 0.64
C SER A 117 8.36 -14.65 -0.61
N SER A 118 8.12 -13.48 -1.21
CA SER A 118 9.05 -12.94 -2.21
C SER A 118 10.41 -12.58 -1.57
N PRO A 119 11.54 -12.70 -2.30
CA PRO A 119 12.83 -12.17 -1.85
C PRO A 119 12.78 -10.67 -1.56
N THR A 120 11.96 -9.92 -2.31
CA THR A 120 11.71 -8.50 -2.07
C THR A 120 10.22 -8.31 -1.80
N VAL A 121 9.89 -7.78 -0.62
CA VAL A 121 8.50 -7.47 -0.26
C VAL A 121 8.28 -5.96 -0.32
N HIS A 122 7.08 -5.58 -0.72
CA HIS A 122 6.71 -4.20 -0.95
C HIS A 122 5.78 -3.68 0.12
N GLY A 123 5.86 -2.39 0.39
CA GLY A 123 5.05 -1.71 1.37
C GLY A 123 4.49 -0.41 0.83
N ILE A 124 3.26 -0.08 1.23
CA ILE A 124 2.66 1.22 0.94
C ILE A 124 2.17 1.83 2.26
N VAL A 125 2.57 3.07 2.52
CA VAL A 125 1.94 3.90 3.54
C VAL A 125 1.02 4.89 2.85
N ALA A 126 -0.25 4.90 3.24
CA ALA A 126 -1.24 5.84 2.75
C ALA A 126 -1.82 6.67 3.90
N ILE A 127 -1.75 7.98 3.79
CA ILE A 127 -2.29 8.93 4.76
C ILE A 127 -3.20 9.92 4.04
N GLY A 128 -4.51 9.77 4.21
CA GLY A 128 -5.49 10.49 3.40
C GLY A 128 -5.27 10.25 1.90
N GLN A 129 -5.02 11.32 1.14
CA GLN A 129 -4.75 11.26 -0.30
C GLN A 129 -3.27 11.15 -0.65
N TRP A 130 -2.39 11.05 0.34
CA TRP A 130 -0.94 11.02 0.16
C TRP A 130 -0.39 9.62 0.40
N VAL A 131 0.60 9.23 -0.41
CA VAL A 131 1.13 7.87 -0.41
C VAL A 131 2.65 7.86 -0.50
N ARG A 132 3.26 6.83 0.10
CA ARG A 132 4.67 6.47 -0.05
C ARG A 132 4.80 4.98 -0.32
N PHE A 133 5.79 4.65 -1.14
CA PHE A 133 6.08 3.28 -1.56
C PHE A 133 7.44 2.86 -1.01
N TYR A 134 7.52 1.60 -0.61
CA TYR A 134 8.70 1.01 0.02
C TYR A 134 8.96 -0.38 -0.55
N GLU A 135 10.22 -0.76 -0.54
CA GLU A 135 10.69 -2.12 -0.78
C GLU A 135 11.54 -2.59 0.41
N TYR A 136 11.58 -3.89 0.61
CA TYR A 136 12.30 -4.53 1.69
C TYR A 136 12.90 -5.86 1.24
N ASP A 137 14.22 -5.96 1.33
CA ASP A 137 15.04 -7.13 0.97
C ASP A 137 15.92 -7.61 2.14
N GLY A 138 15.53 -7.23 3.37
CA GLY A 138 16.36 -7.25 4.57
C GLY A 138 16.69 -5.84 5.06
N THR A 139 16.59 -4.83 4.19
CA THR A 139 16.63 -3.40 4.55
C THR A 139 15.45 -2.66 3.89
N MET A 140 14.86 -1.70 4.60
CA MET A 140 13.76 -0.89 4.05
C MET A 140 14.30 0.27 3.21
N TYR A 141 13.84 0.37 1.97
CA TYR A 141 14.13 1.49 1.07
C TYR A 141 12.83 2.18 0.65
N GLU A 142 12.83 3.52 0.62
CA GLU A 142 11.76 4.29 0.00
C GLU A 142 11.95 4.28 -1.51
N MET A 143 10.94 3.86 -2.27
CA MET A 143 11.04 3.73 -3.71
C MET A 143 11.11 5.13 -4.35
N GLU A 144 12.17 5.40 -5.10
CA GLU A 144 12.34 6.67 -5.79
C GLU A 144 11.35 6.84 -6.95
N PHE A 145 10.89 8.07 -7.14
CA PHE A 145 10.10 8.47 -8.30
C PHE A 145 11.02 9.19 -9.27
N LYS A 146 11.44 8.50 -10.34
CA LYS A 146 12.38 9.05 -11.35
C LYS A 146 11.91 10.38 -11.99
N GLU A 147 10.62 10.68 -11.92
CA GLU A 147 10.01 11.90 -12.47
C GLU A 147 9.59 12.93 -11.39
N ALA A 148 9.66 12.59 -10.10
CA ALA A 148 9.35 13.54 -9.03
C ALA A 148 10.60 14.34 -8.66
N GLY A 149 10.43 15.61 -8.30
CA GLY A 149 11.55 16.44 -7.84
C GLY A 149 12.24 15.85 -6.60
N PRO A 150 13.50 16.22 -6.33
CA PRO A 150 14.33 15.62 -5.27
C PRO A 150 13.74 15.70 -3.86
N ASP A 151 12.77 16.59 -3.61
CA ASP A 151 12.15 16.78 -2.29
C ASP A 151 10.76 16.12 -2.16
N GLN A 152 10.26 15.46 -3.22
CA GLN A 152 8.89 14.99 -3.28
C GLN A 152 8.77 13.52 -2.87
N HIS A 153 8.89 13.29 -1.57
CA HIS A 153 8.77 11.96 -0.96
C HIS A 153 7.34 11.40 -0.97
N GLN A 154 6.31 12.26 -1.05
CA GLN A 154 4.91 11.86 -0.96
C GLN A 154 4.20 12.12 -2.28
N GLN A 155 3.38 11.16 -2.72
CA GLN A 155 2.60 11.29 -3.94
C GLN A 155 1.12 11.44 -3.63
N HIS A 156 0.45 12.32 -4.35
CA HIS A 156 -0.97 12.59 -4.18
C HIS A 156 -1.81 11.77 -5.15
N LEU A 157 -2.79 11.02 -4.64
CA LEU A 157 -3.62 10.05 -5.37
C LEU A 157 -4.32 10.62 -6.62
N VAL A 158 -4.50 11.93 -6.73
CA VAL A 158 -5.19 12.55 -7.87
C VAL A 158 -4.20 13.11 -8.90
N THR A 159 -3.23 13.88 -8.43
CA THR A 159 -2.31 14.65 -9.28
C THR A 159 -1.18 13.76 -9.80
N ASP A 160 -0.72 12.82 -8.97
CA ASP A 160 0.42 11.95 -9.27
C ASP A 160 -0.02 10.54 -9.70
N ARG A 161 -1.28 10.40 -10.13
CA ARG A 161 -1.92 9.12 -10.47
C ARG A 161 -1.13 8.26 -11.47
N ARG A 162 -0.40 8.87 -12.40
CA ARG A 162 0.44 8.15 -13.37
C ARG A 162 1.69 7.57 -12.71
N LEU A 163 2.33 8.32 -11.82
CA LEU A 163 3.49 7.87 -11.06
C LEU A 163 3.10 6.72 -10.12
N ILE A 164 1.99 6.89 -9.41
CA ILE A 164 1.43 5.88 -8.51
C ILE A 164 1.08 4.60 -9.30
N GLN A 165 0.42 4.74 -10.45
CA GLN A 165 0.15 3.60 -11.34
C GLN A 165 1.44 2.92 -11.82
N GLY A 166 2.48 3.69 -12.13
CA GLY A 166 3.79 3.18 -12.51
C GLY A 166 4.41 2.31 -11.41
N GLN A 167 4.36 2.77 -10.15
CA GLN A 167 4.86 2.00 -9.01
C GLN A 167 4.05 0.72 -8.77
N LEU A 168 2.71 0.81 -8.84
CA LEU A 168 1.85 -0.37 -8.73
C LEU A 168 2.13 -1.41 -9.83
N ASN A 169 2.44 -0.95 -11.05
CA ASN A 169 2.86 -1.83 -12.13
C ASN A 169 4.24 -2.43 -11.88
N SER A 170 5.19 -1.65 -11.36
CA SER A 170 6.52 -2.12 -10.99
C SER A 170 6.44 -3.22 -9.94
N ILE A 171 5.70 -3.00 -8.85
CA ILE A 171 5.46 -3.99 -7.80
C ILE A 171 4.86 -5.26 -8.40
N ARG A 172 3.82 -5.15 -9.24
CA ARG A 172 3.21 -6.32 -9.87
C ARG A 172 4.19 -7.11 -10.74
N ASN A 173 5.15 -6.45 -11.37
CA ASN A 173 6.08 -7.11 -12.29
C ASN A 173 7.35 -7.67 -11.60
N ASN A 174 7.64 -7.25 -10.36
CA ASN A 174 8.92 -7.50 -9.70
C ASN A 174 8.81 -8.13 -8.29
N HIS A 175 7.75 -8.90 -8.01
CA HIS A 175 7.59 -9.65 -6.76
C HIS A 175 7.66 -11.17 -6.93
#